data_AF-A0A8X6IES1-F1
#
_entry.id   AF-A0A8X6IES1-F1
#
_cell.length_a   1.000
_cell.length_b   1.000
_cell.length_c   1.000
_cell.angle_alpha   90.00
_cell.angle_beta   90.00
_cell.angle_gamma   90.00
#
_symmetry.space_group_name_H-M   'P 1'
#
loop_
_entity.id
_entity.type
_entity.pdbx_description
1 polymer ?
#
loop_
_entity_poly.entity_id
_entity_poly.type
_entity_poly.pdbx_seq_one_letter_code
_entity_poly.pdbx_strand_id
1 'polypeptide(L)'
;MSKKQFLVDTGSDFCVFPCSFLSPRKPDPNLHLKAAINSTIKTYGFLTLPLDLGLRRHFSWRFVIADVPLPITGSEFLAQFGLLLDCKHKLLLDIITSLSVREDNLRVILC
;
A
#
# COMPACT_ATOMS: atom_id res chain seq x y z
N MET A 1 15.83 -8.62 7.24
CA MET A 1 14.49 -7.99 7.32
C MET A 1 13.52 -8.86 6.52
N SER A 2 12.37 -9.25 7.07
CA SER A 2 11.42 -10.09 6.33
C SER A 2 10.82 -9.29 5.17
N LYS A 3 10.70 -9.93 4.01
CA LYS A 3 10.00 -9.38 2.85
C LYS A 3 8.51 -9.31 3.20
N LYS A 4 8.00 -8.12 3.45
CA LYS A 4 6.56 -7.90 3.69
C LYS A 4 5.86 -7.80 2.34
N GLN A 5 4.81 -8.59 2.17
CA GLN A 5 3.99 -8.54 0.98
C GLN A 5 2.96 -7.43 1.13
N PHE A 6 2.91 -6.53 0.16
CA PHE A 6 1.88 -5.49 0.06
C PHE A 6 0.83 -5.93 -0.95
N LEU A 7 -0.42 -5.59 -0.66
CA LEU A 7 -1.50 -5.58 -1.64
C LEU A 7 -1.42 -4.30 -2.44
N VAL A 8 -1.61 -4.37 -3.75
CA VAL A 8 -1.86 -3.18 -4.57
C VAL A 8 -3.35 -3.15 -4.86
N ASP A 9 -4.03 -2.11 -4.38
CA ASP A 9 -5.48 -1.98 -4.42
C ASP A 9 -5.85 -0.60 -4.99
N THR A 10 -6.35 -0.59 -6.23
CA THR A 10 -6.81 0.64 -6.89
C THR A 10 -8.14 1.14 -6.35
N GLY A 11 -8.87 0.32 -5.59
CA GLY A 11 -10.11 0.70 -4.91
C GLY A 11 -9.89 1.43 -3.57
N SER A 12 -8.65 1.50 -3.08
CA SER A 12 -8.29 2.27 -1.89
C SER A 12 -7.62 3.59 -2.27
N ASP A 13 -8.13 4.70 -1.75
CA ASP A 13 -7.48 6.01 -1.92
C ASP A 13 -6.14 6.07 -1.16
N PHE A 14 -6.06 5.43 0.01
CA PHE A 14 -4.93 5.54 0.93
C PHE A 14 -4.05 4.29 0.92
N CYS A 15 -2.76 4.49 1.18
CA CYS A 15 -1.87 3.41 1.58
C CYS A 15 -2.01 3.14 3.08
N VAL A 16 -2.25 1.89 3.44
CA VAL A 16 -2.39 1.47 4.84
C VAL A 16 -1.33 0.46 5.26
N PHE A 17 -0.92 0.56 6.51
CA PHE A 17 0.02 -0.37 7.14
C PHE A 17 -0.63 -1.01 8.39
N PRO A 18 -0.55 -2.35 8.56
CA PRO A 18 -1.16 -3.02 9.69
C PRO A 18 -0.61 -2.55 11.03
N CYS A 19 -1.49 -2.19 11.97
CA CYS A 19 -1.08 -1.89 13.33
C CYS A 19 -0.45 -3.11 14.03
N SER A 20 -0.85 -4.32 13.66
CA SER A 20 -0.31 -5.59 14.18
C SER A 20 1.17 -5.81 13.91
N PHE A 21 1.76 -5.07 12.95
CA PHE A 21 3.19 -5.14 12.62
C PHE A 21 4.05 -4.19 13.44
N LEU A 22 3.44 -3.42 14.34
CA LEU A 22 4.08 -2.40 15.14
C LEU A 22 3.90 -2.69 16.63
N SER A 23 4.70 -2.05 17.46
CA SER A 23 4.45 -2.02 18.90
C SER A 23 3.05 -1.45 19.19
N PRO A 24 2.41 -1.84 20.30
CA PRO A 24 1.08 -1.37 20.65
C PRO A 24 0.95 0.16 20.59
N ARG A 25 -0.13 0.64 19.96
CA ARG A 25 -0.46 2.06 19.81
C ARG A 25 -1.89 2.30 20.24
N LYS A 26 -2.16 3.51 20.74
CA LYS A 26 -3.54 3.95 20.99
C LYS A 26 -4.19 4.32 19.65
N PRO A 27 -5.48 3.99 19.44
CA PRO A 27 -6.21 4.47 18.28
C PRO A 27 -6.20 6.00 18.22
N ASP A 28 -6.12 6.54 17.00
CA ASP A 28 -6.31 7.95 16.73
C ASP A 28 -7.82 8.26 16.76
N PRO A 29 -8.31 9.12 17.68
CA PRO A 29 -9.73 9.42 17.76
C PRO A 29 -10.23 10.27 16.59
N ASN A 30 -9.34 10.98 15.89
CA ASN A 30 -9.68 11.98 14.87
C ASN A 30 -9.56 11.45 13.44
N LEU A 31 -8.96 10.26 13.26
CA LEU A 31 -8.75 9.66 11.95
C LEU A 31 -9.39 8.27 11.91
N HIS A 32 -10.34 8.11 10.99
CA HIS A 32 -11.00 6.84 10.71
C HIS A 32 -11.04 6.64 9.21
N LEU A 33 -10.76 5.42 8.76
CA LEU A 33 -10.98 5.04 7.37
C LEU A 33 -12.31 4.30 7.26
N LYS A 34 -12.90 4.33 6.07
CA LYS A 34 -14.09 3.54 5.75
C LYS A 34 -13.72 2.47 4.73
N ALA A 35 -14.12 1.24 5.02
CA ALA A 35 -14.08 0.16 4.03
C ALA A 35 -15.24 0.31 3.03
N ALA A 36 -15.14 -0.40 1.90
CA ALA A 36 -16.20 -0.45 0.88
C ALA A 36 -17.55 -0.94 1.42
N ILE A 37 -17.56 -1.83 2.43
CA ILE A 37 -18.76 -2.32 3.11
C ILE A 37 -19.29 -1.35 4.19
N ASN A 38 -18.84 -0.09 4.18
CA ASN A 38 -19.21 0.99 5.10
C ASN A 38 -18.93 0.67 6.58
N SER A 39 -18.00 -0.24 6.86
CA SER A 39 -17.45 -0.46 8.18
C SER A 39 -16.32 0.53 8.47
N THR A 40 -16.24 0.98 9.72
CA THR A 40 -15.17 1.86 10.19
C THR A 40 -13.91 1.05 10.49
N ILE A 41 -12.79 1.45 9.90
CA ILE A 41 -11.47 0.91 10.19
C ILE A 41 -10.77 1.87 11.14
N LYS A 42 -10.39 1.36 12.32
CA LYS A 42 -9.63 2.12 13.31
C LYS A 42 -8.25 2.45 12.77
N THR A 43 -7.78 3.67 13.02
CA THR A 43 -6.43 4.09 12.67
C THR A 43 -5.60 4.43 13.91
N TYR A 44 -4.29 4.50 13.74
CA TYR A 44 -3.32 4.63 14.83
C TYR A 44 -2.22 5.65 14.47
N GLY A 45 -2.60 6.66 13.69
CA GLY A 45 -1.70 7.68 13.15
C GLY A 45 -1.01 7.26 11.86
N PHE A 46 0.22 7.72 11.66
CA PHE A 46 0.95 7.57 10.40
C PHE A 46 2.34 6.94 10.59
N LEU A 47 2.86 6.36 9.52
CA LEU A 47 4.21 5.83 9.45
C LEU A 47 4.80 6.06 8.07
N THR A 48 5.96 6.70 7.98
CA THR A 48 6.69 6.82 6.71
C THR A 48 7.63 5.63 6.55
N LEU A 49 7.50 4.90 5.44
CA LEU A 49 8.35 3.75 5.14
C LEU A 49 8.90 3.82 3.71
N PRO A 50 10.15 3.38 3.48
CA PRO A 50 10.60 3.04 2.15
C PRO A 50 9.93 1.75 1.67
N LEU A 51 9.55 1.71 0.39
CA LEU A 51 9.00 0.55 -0.29
C LEU A 51 9.97 0.15 -1.41
N ASP A 52 10.50 -1.06 -1.33
CA ASP A 52 11.29 -1.64 -2.41
C ASP A 52 10.39 -2.46 -3.32
N LEU A 53 10.13 -1.92 -4.51
CA LEU A 53 9.32 -2.55 -5.55
C LEU A 53 10.19 -3.29 -6.60
N GLY A 54 11.52 -3.29 -6.46
CA GLY A 54 12.42 -3.84 -7.48
C GLY A 54 12.51 -3.02 -8.78
N LEU A 55 11.92 -1.82 -8.80
CA LEU A 55 11.89 -0.91 -9.96
C LEU A 55 13.09 0.06 -10.00
N ARG A 56 14.17 -0.25 -9.26
CA ARG A 56 15.41 0.54 -9.19
C ARG A 56 15.19 2.03 -8.89
N ARG A 57 14.11 2.33 -8.16
CA ARG A 57 13.72 3.66 -7.69
C ARG A 57 13.44 3.61 -6.20
N HIS A 58 13.66 4.73 -5.54
CA HIS A 58 13.34 4.90 -4.14
C HIS A 58 11.90 5.39 -4.00
N PHE A 59 11.05 4.58 -3.37
CA PHE A 59 9.68 4.95 -3.05
C PHE A 59 9.60 5.13 -1.54
N SER A 60 9.32 6.34 -1.07
CA SER A 60 9.07 6.62 0.35
C SER A 60 7.68 7.19 0.49
N TRP A 61 6.87 6.60 1.35
CA TRP A 61 5.47 6.95 1.46
C TRP A 61 4.99 7.00 2.89
N ARG A 62 4.06 7.92 3.16
CA ARG A 62 3.39 8.08 4.44
C ARG A 62 2.15 7.19 4.47
N PHE A 63 2.24 6.07 5.18
CA PHE A 63 1.13 5.15 5.38
C PHE A 63 0.24 5.60 6.54
N VAL A 64 -1.06 5.37 6.41
CA VAL A 64 -1.98 5.37 7.56
C VAL A 64 -1.84 4.03 8.28
N ILE A 65 -1.59 4.06 9.59
CA ILE A 65 -1.57 2.82 10.38
C ILE A 65 -3.02 2.45 10.67
N ALA A 66 -3.44 1.24 10.31
CA ALA A 66 -4.84 0.83 10.40
C ALA A 66 -4.99 -0.61 10.89
N ASP A 67 -6.19 -0.92 11.39
CA ASP A 67 -6.61 -2.29 11.77
C ASP A 67 -6.99 -3.09 10.51
N VAL A 68 -5.96 -3.48 9.74
CA VAL A 68 -6.09 -4.28 8.51
C VAL A 68 -5.14 -5.47 8.57
N PRO A 69 -5.47 -6.61 7.92
CA PRO A 69 -4.66 -7.83 8.02
C PRO A 69 -3.37 -7.77 7.19
N LEU A 70 -3.36 -6.99 6.10
CA LEU A 70 -2.23 -6.88 5.18
C LEU A 70 -1.96 -5.41 4.84
N PRO A 71 -0.70 -5.03 4.58
CA PRO A 71 -0.39 -3.72 4.02
C PRO A 71 -1.04 -3.53 2.65
N ILE A 72 -1.56 -2.33 2.39
CA ILE A 72 -2.22 -1.98 1.13
C ILE A 72 -1.55 -0.73 0.56
N THR A 73 -1.29 -0.78 -0.74
CA THR A 73 -0.81 0.34 -1.56
C THR A 73 -2.01 0.86 -2.33
N GLY A 74 -2.46 2.06 -1.97
CA GLY A 74 -3.60 2.71 -2.60
C GLY A 74 -3.27 3.41 -3.92
N SER A 75 -4.31 3.92 -4.57
CA SER A 75 -4.23 4.61 -5.85
C SER A 75 -3.40 5.90 -5.79
N GLU A 76 -3.42 6.64 -4.66
CA GLU A 76 -2.65 7.87 -4.47
C GLU A 76 -1.14 7.63 -4.64
N PHE A 77 -0.61 6.53 -4.08
CA PHE A 77 0.79 6.16 -4.23
C PHE A 77 1.13 5.81 -5.68
N LEU A 78 0.27 5.03 -6.36
CA LEU A 78 0.48 4.67 -7.75
C LEU A 78 0.52 5.91 -8.65
N ALA A 79 -0.43 6.82 -8.46
CA ALA A 79 -0.51 8.08 -9.18
C ALA A 79 0.73 8.95 -8.92
N GLN A 80 1.12 9.13 -7.65
CA GLN A 80 2.27 9.95 -7.29
C GLN A 80 3.57 9.47 -7.95
N PHE A 81 3.79 8.15 -7.99
CA PHE A 81 5.04 7.59 -8.46
C PHE A 81 5.05 7.20 -9.94
N GLY A 82 3.93 7.38 -10.65
CA GLY A 82 3.80 7.02 -12.06
C GLY A 82 3.82 5.50 -12.27
N LEU A 83 3.08 4.77 -11.43
CA LEU A 83 3.02 3.32 -11.48
C LEU A 83 1.71 2.86 -12.13
N LEU A 84 1.80 1.96 -13.11
CA LEU A 84 0.65 1.38 -13.80
C LEU A 84 0.58 -0.13 -13.58
N LEU A 85 -0.63 -0.62 -13.35
CA LEU A 85 -0.90 -2.06 -13.29
C LEU A 85 -1.25 -2.59 -14.68
N ASP A 86 -0.46 -3.53 -15.17
CA ASP A 86 -0.81 -4.36 -16.33
C ASP A 86 -1.38 -5.68 -15.83
N CYS A 87 -2.70 -5.72 -15.68
CA CYS A 87 -3.42 -6.89 -15.18
C CYS A 87 -3.29 -8.11 -16.11
N LYS A 88 -3.16 -7.87 -17.42
CA LYS A 88 -3.08 -8.94 -18.42
C LYS A 88 -1.75 -9.68 -18.29
N HIS A 89 -0.67 -8.93 -18.13
CA HIS A 89 0.69 -9.50 -18.05
C HIS A 89 1.18 -9.67 -16.61
N LYS A 90 0.38 -9.27 -15.62
CA LYS A 90 0.71 -9.30 -14.18
C LYS A 90 1.98 -8.52 -13.87
N LEU A 91 2.03 -7.28 -14.36
CA LEU A 91 3.17 -6.39 -14.18
C LEU A 91 2.77 -5.13 -13.42
N LEU A 92 3.67 -4.66 -12.58
CA LEU A 92 3.70 -3.27 -12.16
C LEU A 92 4.74 -2.54 -13.00
N LEU A 93 4.26 -1.60 -13.80
CA LEU A 93 5.03 -0.78 -14.72
C LEU A 93 5.36 0.56 -14.08
N ASP A 94 6.58 1.01 -14.29
CA ASP A 94 7.03 2.35 -13.94
C ASP A 94 7.11 3.20 -15.20
N ILE A 95 6.20 4.16 -15.37
CA ILE A 95 6.14 4.96 -16.61
C ILE A 95 7.30 5.95 -16.74
N ILE A 96 7.99 6.26 -15.63
CA ILE A 96 9.10 7.21 -15.62
C ILE A 96 10.37 6.51 -16.12
N THR A 97 10.59 5.25 -15.72
CA THR A 97 11.80 4.50 -16.08
C THR A 97 11.58 3.42 -17.14
N SER A 98 10.32 3.16 -17.50
CA SER A 98 9.91 2.02 -18.36
C SER A 98 10.32 0.64 -17.80
N LEU A 99 10.70 0.56 -16.52
CA LEU A 99 10.96 -0.71 -15.85
C LEU A 99 9.65 -1.36 -15.44
N SER A 100 9.67 -2.69 -15.36
CA SER A 100 8.52 -3.48 -14.91
C SER A 100 8.97 -4.57 -13.96
N VAL A 101 8.14 -4.89 -12.98
CA VAL A 101 8.32 -6.05 -12.11
C VAL A 101 7.11 -6.97 -12.22
N ARG A 102 7.35 -8.28 -12.24
CA ARG A 102 6.28 -9.28 -12.12
C ARG A 102 5.73 -9.34 -10.70
N GLU A 103 4.43 -9.59 -10.61
CA GLU A 103 3.69 -9.75 -9.34
C GLU A 103 4.15 -10.91 -8.45
N ASP A 104 5.11 -11.73 -8.86
CA ASP A 104 5.65 -12.83 -8.03
C ASP A 104 6.17 -12.33 -6.67
N ASN A 105 6.48 -11.04 -6.55
CA ASN A 105 6.93 -10.35 -5.33
C ASN A 105 5.90 -9.38 -4.70
N LEU A 106 4.76 -9.12 -5.36
CA LEU A 106 3.72 -8.17 -4.97
C LEU A 106 2.35 -8.80 -5.31
N ARG A 107 1.56 -9.16 -4.30
CA ARG A 107 0.22 -9.71 -4.57
C ARG A 107 -0.70 -8.55 -4.93
N VAL A 108 -1.02 -8.39 -6.21
CA VAL A 108 -2.08 -7.48 -6.62
C VAL A 108 -3.40 -8.20 -6.35
N ILE A 109 -4.20 -7.61 -5.48
CA ILE A 109 -5.59 -8.02 -5.27
C ILE A 109 -6.39 -6.78 -5.60
N LEU A 110 -7.11 -6.85 -6.72
CA LEU A 110 -8.10 -5.84 -7.06
C LEU A 110 -9.34 -6.15 -6.22
N CYS A 111 -9.66 -5.26 -5.29
CA CYS A 111 -10.90 -5.26 -4.53
C CYS A 111 -12.02 -4.61 -5.35
#